data_AF-K2AHC7-F1
#
_entry.id   AF-K2AHC7-F1
#
_cell.length_a   1.000
_cell.length_b   1.000
_cell.length_c   1.000
_cell.angle_alpha   90.00
_cell.angle_beta   90.00
_cell.angle_gamma   90.00
#
_symmetry.space_group_name_H-M   'P 1'
#
loop_
_entity.id
_entity.type
_entity.pdbx_description
1 polymer ?
#
loop_
_entity_poly.entity_id
_entity_poly.type
_entity_poly.pdbx_seq_one_letter_code
_entity_poly.pdbx_strand_id
1 'polypeptide(L)'
;MSLSNENFAGFWKDKLLINLLGIDVVLNIVFWIFLGIKVSPSEELISLHYNVIFGIDVVGEWYKIFVLPGIGLAVIAANFFLAYLIARRELLASYLLGFVALVVQIVLLVGGLLIWYANI
;
A
#
# COMPACT_ATOMS: atom_id res chain seq x y z
N MET A 1 30.40 24.54 0.91
CA MET A 1 28.94 24.35 1.04
C MET A 1 28.32 24.22 -0.35
N SER A 2 28.56 23.09 -1.04
CA SER A 2 28.05 22.82 -2.41
C SER A 2 27.57 21.38 -2.64
N LEU A 3 27.56 20.53 -1.61
CA LEU A 3 27.26 19.09 -1.74
C LEU A 3 25.75 18.74 -1.66
N SER A 4 24.85 19.73 -1.66
CA SER A 4 23.41 19.46 -1.46
C SER A 4 22.64 19.06 -2.73
N ASN A 5 23.08 19.51 -3.91
CA ASN A 5 22.34 19.29 -5.16
C ASN A 5 22.67 17.98 -5.86
N GLU A 6 23.88 17.44 -5.67
CA GLU A 6 24.28 16.20 -6.36
C GLU A 6 23.60 14.97 -5.76
N ASN A 7 23.27 15.02 -4.48
CA ASN A 7 22.69 13.91 -3.73
C ASN A 7 21.19 13.68 -4.02
N PHE A 8 20.43 14.74 -4.35
CA PHE A 8 19.02 14.58 -4.77
C PHE A 8 18.92 13.95 -6.16
N ALA A 9 19.83 14.30 -7.06
CA ALA A 9 19.91 13.67 -8.37
C ALA A 9 20.25 12.18 -8.28
N GLY A 10 20.98 11.74 -7.23
CA GLY A 10 21.34 10.34 -7.00
C GLY A 10 20.14 9.43 -6.73
N PHE A 11 19.20 9.88 -5.89
CA PHE A 11 17.98 9.10 -5.58
C PHE A 11 17.13 8.84 -6.83
N TRP A 12 16.92 9.86 -7.67
CA TRP A 12 16.17 9.73 -8.92
C TRP A 12 16.95 9.04 -10.05
N LYS A 13 18.24 8.76 -9.85
CA LYS A 13 19.04 7.93 -10.77
C LYS A 13 19.04 6.47 -10.36
N ASP A 14 18.65 6.16 -9.12
CA ASP A 14 18.55 4.80 -8.63
C ASP A 14 17.33 4.09 -9.22
N LYS A 15 17.59 3.32 -10.28
CA LYS A 15 16.57 2.56 -10.99
C LYS A 15 15.87 1.55 -10.09
N LEU A 16 16.54 0.99 -9.09
CA LEU A 16 15.96 -0.04 -8.24
C LEU A 16 14.95 0.58 -7.27
N LEU A 17 15.28 1.71 -6.63
CA LEU A 17 14.34 2.44 -5.77
C LEU A 17 13.12 2.94 -6.55
N ILE A 18 13.34 3.49 -7.74
CA ILE A 18 12.24 3.96 -8.60
C ILE A 18 11.36 2.79 -9.04
N ASN A 19 11.95 1.66 -9.41
CA ASN A 19 11.17 0.48 -9.79
C ASN A 19 10.35 -0.06 -8.62
N LEU A 20 10.91 -0.12 -7.40
CA LEU A 20 10.17 -0.53 -6.21
C LEU A 20 8.97 0.38 -5.96
N LEU A 21 9.18 1.71 -5.95
CA LEU A 21 8.09 2.67 -5.82
C LEU A 21 7.04 2.52 -6.93
N GLY A 22 7.48 2.33 -8.17
CA GLY A 22 6.59 2.12 -9.30
C GLY A 22 5.71 0.88 -9.12
N ILE A 23 6.29 -0.22 -8.66
CA ILE A 23 5.54 -1.45 -8.36
C ILE A 23 4.54 -1.21 -7.24
N ASP A 24 4.93 -0.53 -6.16
CA ASP A 24 4.03 -0.23 -5.04
C ASP A 24 2.81 0.59 -5.49
N VAL A 25 3.04 1.63 -6.28
CA VAL A 25 1.97 2.48 -6.82
C VAL A 25 1.07 1.67 -7.77
N VAL A 26 1.64 0.84 -8.64
CA VAL A 26 0.86 -0.02 -9.54
C VAL A 26 0.01 -1.00 -8.74
N LEU A 27 0.56 -1.66 -7.73
CA LEU A 27 -0.20 -2.58 -6.86
C LEU A 27 -1.33 -1.85 -6.14
N ASN A 28 -1.10 -0.65 -5.62
CA ASN A 28 -2.14 0.12 -4.96
C ASN A 28 -3.25 0.53 -5.94
N ILE A 29 -2.91 0.96 -7.16
CA ILE A 29 -3.90 1.27 -8.21
C ILE A 29 -4.69 0.02 -8.60
N VAL A 30 -4.02 -1.11 -8.80
CA VAL A 30 -4.67 -2.39 -9.08
C VAL A 30 -5.64 -2.74 -7.95
N PHE A 31 -5.28 -2.46 -6.69
CA PHE A 31 -6.14 -2.70 -5.56
C PHE A 31 -7.39 -1.81 -5.57
N TRP A 32 -7.25 -0.51 -5.85
CA TRP A 32 -8.38 0.40 -6.04
C TRP A 32 -9.33 -0.07 -7.15
N ILE A 33 -8.77 -0.44 -8.31
CA ILE A 33 -9.53 -0.93 -9.46
C ILE A 33 -10.24 -2.24 -9.11
N PHE A 34 -9.54 -3.18 -8.46
CA PHE A 34 -10.10 -4.45 -8.04
C PHE A 34 -11.34 -4.24 -7.17
N LEU A 35 -11.23 -3.43 -6.11
CA LEU A 35 -12.37 -3.15 -5.23
C LEU A 35 -13.47 -2.38 -5.96
N GLY A 36 -13.12 -1.41 -6.82
CA GLY A 36 -14.09 -0.62 -7.60
C GLY A 36 -14.92 -1.45 -8.59
N ILE A 37 -14.35 -2.54 -9.13
CA ILE A 37 -15.07 -3.45 -10.03
C ILE A 37 -15.85 -4.52 -9.25
N LYS A 38 -15.30 -4.99 -8.13
CA LYS A 38 -15.83 -6.15 -7.40
C LYS A 38 -16.80 -5.82 -6.29
N VAL A 39 -16.68 -4.65 -5.69
CA VAL A 39 -17.56 -4.18 -4.61
C VAL A 39 -18.56 -3.22 -5.21
N SER A 40 -19.80 -3.70 -5.39
CA SER A 40 -20.91 -2.87 -5.86
C SER A 40 -21.55 -2.12 -4.69
N PRO A 41 -22.09 -0.92 -4.92
CA PRO A 41 -22.91 -0.25 -3.92
C PRO A 41 -24.10 -1.12 -3.54
N SER A 42 -24.22 -1.46 -2.27
CA SER A 42 -25.40 -2.13 -1.71
C SER A 42 -25.85 -1.38 -0.45
N GLU A 43 -27.15 -1.47 -0.15
CA GLU A 43 -27.70 -0.98 1.12
C GLU A 43 -27.46 -1.97 2.27
N GLU A 44 -26.95 -3.17 1.95
CA GLU A 44 -26.63 -4.21 2.92
C GLU A 44 -25.24 -4.00 3.51
N LEU A 45 -25.11 -4.31 4.81
CA LEU A 45 -23.84 -4.24 5.50
C LEU A 45 -22.98 -5.44 5.07
N ILE A 46 -21.75 -5.16 4.61
CA ILE A 46 -20.77 -6.19 4.27
C ILE A 46 -19.86 -6.48 5.45
N SER A 47 -19.38 -7.72 5.54
CA SER A 47 -18.36 -8.14 6.50
C SER A 47 -17.03 -7.50 6.12
N LEU A 48 -16.52 -6.61 6.97
CA LEU A 48 -15.24 -5.92 6.74
C LEU A 48 -14.06 -6.64 7.40
N HIS A 49 -14.34 -7.47 8.40
CA HIS A 49 -13.33 -8.25 9.09
C HIS A 49 -13.89 -9.60 9.54
N TYR A 50 -13.05 -10.62 9.47
CA TYR A 50 -13.39 -12.00 9.79
C TYR A 50 -12.31 -12.59 10.69
N ASN A 51 -12.72 -13.11 11.83
CA ASN A 51 -11.86 -13.84 12.76
C ASN A 51 -12.20 -15.33 12.69
N VAL A 52 -11.20 -16.19 12.53
CA VAL A 52 -11.39 -17.66 12.46
C VAL A 52 -12.04 -18.23 13.74
N ILE A 53 -11.84 -17.58 14.89
CA ILE A 53 -12.36 -18.02 16.19
C ILE A 53 -13.77 -17.44 16.45
N PHE A 54 -14.04 -16.19 16.06
CA PHE A 54 -15.26 -15.47 16.44
C PHE A 54 -16.24 -15.21 15.28
N GLY A 55 -15.86 -15.52 14.04
CA GLY A 55 -16.64 -15.20 12.84
C GLY A 55 -16.50 -13.74 12.42
N ILE A 56 -17.56 -13.17 11.84
CA ILE A 56 -17.61 -11.77 11.41
C ILE A 56 -17.68 -10.89 12.66
N ASP A 57 -16.64 -10.09 12.90
CA ASP A 57 -16.55 -9.20 14.06
C ASP A 57 -16.78 -7.73 13.70
N VAL A 58 -16.62 -7.36 12.42
CA VAL A 58 -16.90 -6.01 11.92
C VAL A 58 -17.77 -6.08 10.68
N VAL A 59 -18.94 -5.45 10.74
CA VAL A 59 -19.85 -5.25 9.61
C VAL A 59 -19.98 -3.75 9.35
N GLY A 60 -20.02 -3.35 8.08
CA GLY A 60 -20.14 -1.94 7.74
C GLY A 60 -20.54 -1.70 6.30
N GLU A 61 -20.69 -0.43 5.96
CA GLU A 61 -21.04 0.00 4.60
C GLU A 61 -19.96 -0.41 3.60
N TRP A 62 -20.40 -0.77 2.40
CA TRP A 62 -19.55 -1.30 1.33
C TRP A 62 -18.32 -0.45 1.03
N TYR A 63 -18.42 0.88 1.15
CA TYR A 63 -17.32 1.78 0.84
C TYR A 63 -16.20 1.77 1.89
N LYS A 64 -16.43 1.23 3.10
CA LYS A 64 -15.42 1.19 4.16
C LYS A 64 -14.26 0.25 3.80
N ILE A 65 -14.46 -0.70 2.89
CA ILE A 65 -13.38 -1.56 2.39
C ILE A 65 -12.29 -0.77 1.63
N PHE A 66 -12.63 0.39 1.07
CA PHE A 66 -11.66 1.27 0.38
C PHE A 66 -10.69 1.97 1.34
N VAL A 67 -10.89 1.86 2.66
CA VAL A 67 -9.89 2.28 3.65
C VAL A 67 -8.60 1.45 3.51
N LEU A 68 -8.67 0.19 3.09
CA LEU A 68 -7.50 -0.68 2.88
C LEU A 68 -6.52 -0.12 1.84
N PRO A 69 -6.92 0.15 0.58
CA PRO A 69 -6.02 0.76 -0.39
C PRO A 69 -5.64 2.19 -0.01
N GLY A 70 -6.49 2.92 0.73
CA GLY A 70 -6.15 4.23 1.32
C GLY A 70 -5.00 4.16 2.34
N ILE A 71 -5.01 3.18 3.25
CA ILE A 71 -3.88 2.89 4.15
C ILE A 71 -2.64 2.51 3.34
N GLY A 72 -2.81 1.68 2.31
CA GLY A 72 -1.72 1.32 1.39
C GLY A 72 -1.06 2.56 0.77
N LEU A 73 -1.84 3.54 0.32
CA LEU A 73 -1.33 4.79 -0.24
C LEU A 73 -0.57 5.61 0.81
N ALA A 74 -1.10 5.70 2.04
CA ALA A 74 -0.44 6.40 3.14
C ALA A 74 0.91 5.74 3.50
N VAL A 75 0.97 4.41 3.51
CA VAL A 75 2.21 3.65 3.75
C VAL A 75 3.23 3.91 2.65
N ILE A 76 2.83 3.93 1.37
CA ILE A 76 3.73 4.28 0.26
C ILE A 76 4.28 5.68 0.45
N ALA A 77 3.41 6.66 0.71
CA ALA A 77 3.82 8.05 0.89
C ALA A 77 4.81 8.21 2.06
N ALA A 78 4.53 7.57 3.20
CA ALA A 78 5.40 7.61 4.37
C ALA A 78 6.75 6.93 4.11
N ASN A 79 6.77 5.72 3.56
CA ASN A 79 8.01 4.98 3.28
C ASN A 79 8.85 5.67 2.21
N PHE A 80 8.22 6.19 1.15
CA PHE A 80 8.90 6.95 0.12
C PHE A 80 9.53 8.23 0.70
N PHE A 81 8.78 8.98 1.51
CA PHE A 81 9.30 10.17 2.16
C PHE A 81 10.50 9.85 3.08
N LEU A 82 10.41 8.80 3.87
CA LEU A 82 11.51 8.34 4.73
C LEU A 82 12.72 7.86 3.90
N ALA A 83 12.50 7.07 2.85
CA ALA A 83 13.55 6.59 1.96
C ALA A 83 14.27 7.78 1.30
N TYR A 84 13.53 8.80 0.86
CA TYR A 84 14.10 10.01 0.30
C TYR A 84 14.98 10.80 1.29
N LEU A 85 14.57 10.88 2.57
CA LEU A 85 15.36 11.55 3.61
C LEU A 85 16.63 10.75 3.97
N ILE A 86 16.54 9.43 4.02
CA ILE A 86 17.61 8.54 4.51
C ILE A 86 18.59 8.14 3.40
N ALA A 87 18.20 8.18 2.13
CA ALA A 87 19.04 7.81 0.98
C ALA A 87 20.37 8.58 0.90
N ARG A 88 20.46 9.74 1.55
CA ARG A 88 21.69 10.53 1.68
C ARG A 88 22.74 9.91 2.60
N ARG A 89 22.29 9.14 3.58
CA ARG A 89 23.13 8.55 4.63
C ARG A 89 23.32 7.06 4.39
N GLU A 90 22.23 6.35 4.09
CA GLU A 90 22.22 4.89 3.99
C GLU A 90 21.28 4.43 2.88
N LEU A 91 21.86 4.00 1.76
CA LEU A 91 21.10 3.46 0.63
C LEU A 91 20.41 2.14 0.98
N LEU A 92 21.06 1.27 1.77
CA LEU A 92 20.48 0.01 2.21
C LEU A 92 19.17 0.21 2.99
N ALA A 93 19.14 1.19 3.90
CA ALA A 93 17.93 1.52 4.65
C ALA A 93 16.80 2.03 3.74
N SER A 94 17.14 2.73 2.65
CA SER A 94 16.15 3.23 1.68
C SER A 94 15.56 2.09 0.86
N TYR A 95 16.36 1.11 0.45
CA TYR A 95 15.86 -0.10 -0.21
C TYR A 95 14.97 -0.92 0.73
N LEU A 96 15.33 -1.04 2.00
CA LEU A 96 14.51 -1.74 2.99
C LEU A 96 13.14 -1.07 3.16
N LEU A 97 13.07 0.26 3.19
CA LEU A 97 11.80 1.00 3.27
C LEU A 97 10.92 0.75 2.03
N GLY A 98 11.50 0.77 0.83
CA GLY A 98 10.78 0.41 -0.40
C GLY A 98 10.27 -1.03 -0.38
N PHE A 99 11.10 -1.97 0.06
CA PHE A 99 10.71 -3.37 0.16
C PHE A 99 9.62 -3.61 1.21
N VAL A 100 9.67 -2.93 2.36
CA VAL A 100 8.63 -3.00 3.38
C VAL A 100 7.31 -2.45 2.85
N ALA A 101 7.32 -1.34 2.11
CA ALA A 101 6.12 -0.82 1.45
C ALA A 101 5.50 -1.85 0.50
N LEU A 102 6.33 -2.55 -0.29
CA LEU A 102 5.91 -3.62 -1.19
C LEU A 102 5.24 -4.78 -0.46
N VAL A 103 5.88 -5.28 0.60
CA VAL A 103 5.30 -6.36 1.43
C VAL A 103 3.95 -5.92 2.00
N VAL A 104 3.85 -4.69 2.49
CA VAL A 104 2.58 -4.14 3.00
C VAL A 104 1.51 -4.07 1.90
N GLN A 105 1.84 -3.63 0.67
CA GLN A 105 0.86 -3.64 -0.43
C GLN A 105 0.34 -5.04 -0.71
N ILE A 106 1.22 -6.05 -0.74
CA ILE A 106 0.83 -7.44 -0.99
C ILE A 106 -0.09 -7.94 0.13
N VAL A 107 0.26 -7.69 1.40
CA VAL A 107 -0.56 -8.10 2.55
C VAL A 107 -1.94 -7.44 2.51
N LEU A 108 -2.00 -6.14 2.21
CA LEU A 108 -3.27 -5.42 2.11
C LEU A 108 -4.13 -5.92 0.95
N LEU A 109 -3.53 -6.18 -0.22
CA LEU A 109 -4.23 -6.72 -1.39
C LEU A 109 -4.81 -8.11 -1.09
N VAL A 110 -4.02 -9.00 -0.48
CA VAL A 110 -4.48 -10.34 -0.06
C VAL A 110 -5.59 -10.22 0.99
N GLY A 111 -5.45 -9.33 1.97
CA GLY A 111 -6.50 -9.07 2.96
C GLY A 111 -7.81 -8.62 2.31
N GLY A 112 -7.75 -7.68 1.37
CA GLY A 112 -8.93 -7.23 0.61
C GLY A 112 -9.56 -8.33 -0.25
N LEU A 113 -8.75 -9.20 -0.86
CA LEU A 113 -9.22 -10.36 -1.62
C LEU A 113 -9.98 -11.35 -0.72
N LEU A 114 -9.46 -11.64 0.47
CA LEU A 114 -10.10 -12.54 1.44
C LEU A 114 -11.42 -11.95 1.95
N ILE A 115 -11.45 -10.66 2.26
CA ILE A 115 -12.68 -9.98 2.67
C ILE A 115 -13.72 -10.06 1.55
N TRP A 116 -13.34 -9.75 0.31
CA TRP A 116 -14.25 -9.87 -0.82
C TRP A 116 -14.79 -11.29 -0.99
N TYR A 117 -13.91 -12.30 -0.90
CA TYR A 117 -14.30 -13.71 -1.02
C TYR A 117 -15.27 -14.14 0.10
N ALA A 118 -15.12 -13.61 1.30
CA ALA A 118 -16.01 -13.91 2.43
C ALA A 118 -17.41 -13.28 2.31
N ASN A 119 -17.63 -12.37 1.37
CA ASN A 119 -18.90 -11.66 1.16
C ASN A 119 -19.66 -12.09 -0.11
N ILE A 120 -19.20 -13.14 -0.79
CA ILE A 120 -19.91 -13.78 -1.91
C ILE A 120 -20.53 -15.08 -1.41
#